data_AF-A0A921HNG0-F1
#
_entry.id   AF-A0A921HNG0-F1
#
_cell.length_a   1.000
_cell.length_b   1.000
_cell.length_c   1.000
_cell.angle_alpha   90.00
_cell.angle_beta   90.00
_cell.angle_gamma   90.00
#
_symmetry.space_group_name_H-M   'P 1'
#
loop_
_entity.id
_entity.type
_entity.pdbx_description
1 polymer ?
#
loop_
_entity_poly.entity_id
_entity_poly.type
_entity_poly.pdbx_seq_one_letter_code
_entity_poly.pdbx_strand_id
1 'polypeptide(L)'
;MKDHLVKAIADGVRVYAAVTTNLVNEGIRRHECYPVASAALGRTMTGALLLAANLKNKECLTVKFNGDGPLGNVVADATPEGFVRGYVQ
;
A
#
# COMPACT_ATOMS: atom_id res chain seq x y z
N MET A 1 -3.26 -0.85 18.07
CA MET A 1 -3.26 -2.19 17.41
C MET A 1 -2.07 -2.24 16.46
N LYS A 2 -1.41 -3.40 16.32
CA LYS A 2 -0.29 -3.56 15.39
C LYS A 2 -0.80 -3.82 13.98
N ASP A 3 -0.13 -3.25 12.98
CA ASP A 3 -0.41 -3.52 11.57
C ASP A 3 -0.15 -5.00 11.25
N HIS A 4 -1.00 -5.57 10.41
CA HIS A 4 -0.94 -6.98 10.05
C HIS A 4 -1.64 -7.26 8.72
N LEU A 5 -1.17 -8.32 8.04
CA LEU A 5 -1.79 -8.87 6.84
C LEU A 5 -2.19 -10.32 7.11
N VAL A 6 -3.42 -10.68 6.74
CA VAL A 6 -3.98 -12.01 6.87
C VAL A 6 -4.27 -12.57 5.48
N LYS A 7 -3.96 -13.86 5.30
CA LYS A 7 -4.28 -14.63 4.10
C LYS A 7 -5.26 -15.73 4.51
N ALA A 8 -6.34 -15.87 3.76
CA ALA A 8 -7.35 -16.91 3.98
C ALA A 8 -7.68 -17.62 2.66
N ILE A 9 -8.18 -18.85 2.77
CA ILE A 9 -8.65 -19.66 1.65
C ILE A 9 -10.01 -20.23 2.04
N ALA A 10 -11.00 -20.12 1.14
CA ALA A 10 -12.32 -20.70 1.30
C ALA A 10 -12.87 -21.10 -0.07
N ASP A 11 -13.33 -22.33 -0.22
CA ASP A 11 -14.01 -22.83 -1.42
C ASP A 11 -13.31 -22.52 -2.76
N GLY A 12 -11.98 -22.69 -2.79
CA GLY A 12 -11.16 -22.42 -3.98
C GLY A 12 -10.83 -20.94 -4.22
N VAL A 13 -11.31 -20.04 -3.36
CA VAL A 13 -11.02 -18.60 -3.38
C VAL A 13 -9.93 -18.26 -2.38
N ARG A 14 -9.01 -17.36 -2.78
CA ARG A 14 -7.99 -16.80 -1.88
C ARG A 14 -8.35 -15.37 -1.52
N VAL A 15 -8.31 -15.06 -0.23
CA VAL A 15 -8.65 -13.74 0.32
C VAL A 15 -7.44 -13.17 1.06
N TYR A 16 -7.22 -11.87 0.87
CA TYR A 16 -6.19 -11.11 1.55
C TYR A 16 -6.85 -9.92 2.24
N ALA A 17 -6.49 -9.68 3.50
CA ALA A 17 -6.94 -8.53 4.27
C ALA A 17 -5.75 -7.93 5.01
N ALA A 18 -5.70 -6.61 5.13
CA ALA A 18 -4.62 -5.93 5.84
C ALA A 18 -5.15 -4.75 6.65
N VAL A 19 -4.60 -4.57 7.84
CA VAL A 19 -4.71 -3.35 8.64
C VAL A 19 -3.35 -2.65 8.59
N THR A 20 -3.31 -1.48 7.95
CA THR A 20 -2.10 -0.72 7.61
C THR A 20 -2.08 0.67 8.27
N THR A 21 -2.81 0.84 9.38
CA THR A 21 -3.01 2.15 10.01
C THR A 21 -1.69 2.83 10.38
N ASN A 22 -0.76 2.12 11.01
CA ASN A 22 0.52 2.71 11.44
C ASN A 22 1.45 2.99 10.26
N LEU A 23 1.49 2.10 9.26
CA LEU A 23 2.22 2.26 8.01
C LEU A 23 1.78 3.54 7.28
N VAL A 24 0.47 3.70 7.12
CA VAL A 24 -0.10 4.87 6.43
C VAL A 24 0.15 6.14 7.24
N ASN A 25 -0.06 6.10 8.56
CA ASN A 25 0.23 7.24 9.44
C ASN A 25 1.70 7.66 9.39
N GLU A 26 2.63 6.71 9.30
CA GLU A 26 4.05 7.01 9.16
C GLU A 26 4.36 7.67 7.81
N GLY A 27 3.74 7.22 6.72
CA GLY A 27 3.83 7.87 5.41
C GLY A 27 3.29 9.31 5.45
N ILE A 28 2.09 9.50 6.01
CA ILE A 28 1.46 10.82 6.18
C ILE A 28 2.35 11.75 7.00
N ARG A 29 2.90 11.26 8.12
CA ARG A 29 3.76 12.05 9.00
C ARG A 29 5.06 12.48 8.31
N ARG A 30 5.64 11.62 7.47
CA ARG A 30 6.88 11.91 6.73
C ARG A 30 6.68 12.89 5.59
N HIS A 31 5.51 12.85 4.95
CA HIS A 31 5.20 13.65 3.77
C HIS A 31 4.28 14.85 4.06
N GLU A 32 3.93 15.07 5.32
CA GLU A 32 3.04 16.15 5.78
C GLU A 32 1.75 16.25 4.95
N CYS A 33 1.16 15.09 4.65
CA CYS A 33 0.07 15.01 3.68
C CYS A 33 -1.22 15.70 4.16
N TYR A 34 -1.85 16.46 3.26
CA TYR A 34 -3.24 16.89 3.40
C TYR A 34 -4.21 15.70 3.38
N PRO A 35 -5.43 15.80 3.96
CA PRO A 35 -6.34 14.66 4.13
C PRO A 35 -6.65 13.86 2.84
N VAL A 36 -6.78 14.55 1.69
CA VAL A 36 -7.04 13.88 0.41
C VAL A 36 -5.80 13.13 -0.10
N ALA A 37 -4.62 13.74 0.01
CA ALA A 37 -3.34 13.11 -0.34
C ALA A 37 -3.06 11.90 0.56
N SER A 38 -3.35 12.03 1.85
CA SER A 38 -3.27 10.94 2.85
C SER A 38 -4.12 9.74 2.47
N ALA A 39 -5.37 9.98 2.04
CA ALA A 39 -6.26 8.92 1.60
C ALA A 39 -5.75 8.23 0.32
N ALA A 40 -5.25 9.01 -0.65
CA ALA A 40 -4.71 8.48 -1.89
C ALA A 40 -3.44 7.63 -1.64
N LEU A 41 -2.49 8.17 -0.87
CA LEU A 41 -1.27 7.46 -0.48
C LEU A 41 -1.60 6.18 0.29
N GLY A 42 -2.49 6.27 1.29
CA GLY A 42 -2.86 5.14 2.12
C GLY A 42 -3.52 4.00 1.35
N ARG A 43 -4.44 4.31 0.44
CA ARG A 43 -5.05 3.32 -0.47
C ARG A 43 -4.02 2.68 -1.38
N THR A 44 -3.09 3.46 -1.91
CA THR A 44 -2.04 2.99 -2.83
C THR A 44 -1.07 2.05 -2.11
N MET A 45 -0.55 2.45 -0.94
CA MET A 45 0.35 1.63 -0.13
C MET A 45 -0.31 0.31 0.31
N THR A 46 -1.58 0.38 0.75
CA THR A 46 -2.32 -0.83 1.15
C THR A 46 -2.59 -1.73 -0.04
N GLY A 47 -2.98 -1.18 -1.19
CA GLY A 47 -3.18 -1.93 -2.43
C GLY A 47 -1.89 -2.60 -2.91
N ALA A 48 -0.76 -1.88 -2.90
CA ALA A 48 0.55 -2.44 -3.24
C ALA A 48 0.92 -3.62 -2.33
N LEU A 49 0.70 -3.50 -1.02
CA LEU A 49 0.93 -4.59 -0.06
C LEU A 49 0.08 -5.83 -0.36
N LEU A 50 -1.21 -5.65 -0.65
CA LEU A 50 -2.11 -6.76 -0.97
C LEU A 50 -1.70 -7.47 -2.26
N LEU A 51 -1.27 -6.73 -3.28
CA LEU A 51 -0.76 -7.31 -4.53
C LEU A 51 0.57 -8.04 -4.32
N ALA A 52 1.51 -7.41 -3.61
CA ALA A 52 2.83 -7.98 -3.32
C ALA A 52 2.74 -9.25 -2.46
N ALA A 53 1.71 -9.39 -1.63
CA ALA A 53 1.49 -10.57 -0.80
C ALA A 53 1.25 -11.88 -1.60
N ASN A 54 1.05 -11.80 -2.91
CA ASN A 54 0.93 -12.94 -3.80
C ASN A 54 2.22 -13.26 -4.60
N LEU A 55 3.26 -12.43 -4.49
CA LEU A 55 4.57 -12.70 -5.10
C LEU A 55 5.24 -13.90 -4.41
N LYS A 56 6.01 -14.68 -5.19
CA LYS A 56 6.60 -15.95 -4.72
C LYS A 56 8.11 -15.87 -4.51
N ASN A 57 8.77 -14.92 -5.16
CA ASN A 57 10.22 -14.76 -5.11
C ASN A 57 10.58 -13.45 -4.41
N LYS A 58 11.88 -13.14 -4.33
CA LYS A 58 12.38 -11.83 -3.88
C LYS A 58 12.17 -10.77 -4.95
N GLU A 59 10.90 -10.41 -5.14
CA GLU A 59 10.43 -9.46 -6.14
C GLU A 59 9.93 -8.18 -5.44
N CYS A 60 9.85 -7.09 -6.20
CA CYS A 60 9.26 -5.83 -5.77
C CYS A 60 8.17 -5.44 -6.77
N LEU A 61 7.02 -5.00 -6.26
CA LEU A 61 5.92 -4.48 -7.06
C LEU A 61 5.75 -2.99 -6.81
N THR A 62 5.69 -2.23 -7.89
CA THR A 62 5.40 -0.78 -7.87
C THR A 62 4.01 -0.53 -8.42
N VAL A 63 3.16 0.14 -7.63
CA VAL A 63 1.90 0.72 -8.09
C VAL A 63 2.11 2.21 -8.32
N LYS A 64 1.77 2.69 -9.52
CA LYS A 64 1.85 4.11 -9.87
C LYS A 64 0.51 4.57 -10.45
N PHE A 65 -0.09 5.55 -9.78
CA PHE A 65 -1.16 6.36 -10.36
C PHE A 65 -0.52 7.63 -10.94
N ASN A 66 -0.74 7.85 -12.23
CA ASN A 66 -0.30 9.05 -12.93
C ASN A 66 -1.54 9.79 -13.43
N GLY A 67 -1.82 10.94 -12.83
CA GLY A 67 -2.96 11.76 -13.20
C GLY A 67 -2.55 13.22 -13.41
N ASP A 68 -3.32 13.91 -14.25
CA ASP A 68 -3.09 15.33 -14.58
C ASP A 68 -3.76 16.29 -13.57
N GLY A 69 -4.21 15.76 -12.42
CA GLY A 69 -4.79 16.54 -11.34
C GLY A 69 -3.72 17.19 -10.44
N PRO A 70 -4.14 18.05 -9.50
CA PRO A 70 -3.21 18.81 -8.65
C PRO A 70 -2.36 17.94 -7.71
N LEU A 71 -2.75 16.69 -7.45
CA LEU A 71 -1.98 15.73 -6.66
C LEU A 71 -0.86 15.03 -7.47
N GLY A 72 -0.88 15.15 -8.80
CA GLY A 72 0.10 14.54 -9.70
C GLY A 72 0.21 13.02 -9.53
N ASN A 73 1.42 12.56 -9.22
CA ASN A 73 1.73 11.14 -9.11
C ASN A 73 1.56 10.60 -7.68
N VAL A 74 0.99 9.40 -7.56
CA VAL A 74 0.98 8.61 -6.31
C VAL A 74 1.67 7.29 -6.58
N VAL A 75 2.72 6.99 -5.82
CA VAL A 75 3.56 5.80 -6.05
C VAL A 75 3.72 5.03 -4.75
N ALA A 76 3.61 3.70 -4.83
CA ALA A 76 3.96 2.81 -3.72
C ALA A 76 4.70 1.57 -4.23
N ASP A 77 5.77 1.20 -3.53
CA ASP A 77 6.49 -0.05 -3.70
C ASP A 77 6.14 -1.00 -2.55
N ALA A 78 6.00 -2.28 -2.84
CA ALA A 78 5.82 -3.32 -1.84
C ALA A 78 6.56 -4.62 -2.20
N THR A 79 7.05 -5.32 -1.19
CA THR A 79 7.71 -6.62 -1.31
C THR A 79 6.88 -7.73 -0.63
N PRO A 80 7.05 -9.02 -0.99
CA PRO A 80 6.28 -10.12 -0.39
C PRO A 80 6.55 -10.32 1.10
N GLU A 81 7.68 -9.80 1.63
CA GLU A 81 7.99 -9.79 3.06
C GLU A 81 7.17 -8.77 3.85
N GLY A 82 6.39 -7.92 3.17
CA GLY A 82 5.51 -6.94 3.78
C GLY A 82 6.14 -5.56 4.01
N PHE A 83 7.30 -5.29 3.40
CA PHE A 83 7.87 -3.94 3.40
C PHE A 83 7.15 -3.08 2.36
N VAL A 84 6.80 -1.86 2.75
CA VAL A 84 6.07 -0.91 1.90
C VAL A 84 6.67 0.49 2.06
N ARG A 85 6.82 1.20 0.95
CA ARG A 85 7.12 2.64 0.93
C ARG A 85 6.29 3.31 -0.16
N GLY A 86 6.02 4.60 -0.02
CA GLY A 86 5.31 5.34 -1.06
C GLY A 86 5.46 6.83 -0.87
N TYR A 87 5.09 7.59 -1.89
CA TYR A 87 5.09 9.05 -1.85
C TYR A 87 3.97 9.61 -2.76
N VAL A 88 3.67 10.88 -2.54
CA VAL A 88 2.78 11.72 -3.35
C VAL A 88 3.55 12.96 -3.78
N GLN A 89 3.15 13.59 -4.90
CA GLN A 89 3.84 14.74 -5.48
C GLN A 89 3.19 16.07 -5.07
#